data_AF-A0A1H9ANE4-F1
#
_entry.id   AF-A0A1H9ANE4-F1
#
_cell.length_a   1.000
_cell.length_b   1.000
_cell.length_c   1.000
_cell.angle_alpha   90.00
_cell.angle_beta   90.00
_cell.angle_gamma   90.00
#
_symmetry.space_group_name_H-M   'P 1'
#
loop_
_entity.id
_entity.type
_entity.pdbx_description
1 polymer ?
#
loop_
_entity_poly.entity_id
_entity_poly.type
_entity_poly.pdbx_seq_one_letter_code
_entity_poly.pdbx_strand_id
1 'polypeptide(L)'
;MTYQTINPATGQLIKTYADMPNQDLESAIAKAHWVFETDYWRHRPIAERSKIVSAAATILRQKSEEYARHLTFEMGKLINEARAEVALSADILDYYARKAAHYLEPRKLPETSAAELHIEPLGVLLGIEPWNFPYYQIARVAGPQLMVGKVLLLKHAENVPQSALAFARLFEEAGAPTGVYTNIFASIPQISAIIGDPRVCGVTITGSKHAGAAVAEHTGRHLKRAVLEMGGSDPLIVLEDAPLESTLNSALFGRMFNTGQCCVGSKRIIVVGKERGKEFLYGFIHRMAALKAGDPENPETTLGPLSSEKTLNTLLHQIARAKQDGGKIVLAAEELIGLVFTWSRQYLPASIRITQSMHRNCLAQWLHSKLWKMRKQRFSWQTRRHLVSVLRSLPPMSGAGAKSQLKLTAAWFLSTNRYEQR
;
A
#
# COMPACT_ATOMS: atom_id res chain seq x y z
N MET A 1 -13.08 -18.06 -7.18
CA MET A 1 -12.51 -18.22 -5.83
C MET A 1 -13.51 -17.59 -4.89
N THR A 2 -14.21 -18.38 -4.08
CA THR A 2 -15.41 -17.90 -3.36
C THR A 2 -15.12 -16.67 -2.52
N TYR A 3 -15.91 -15.61 -2.71
CA TYR A 3 -15.87 -14.41 -1.88
C TYR A 3 -16.66 -14.70 -0.61
N GLN A 4 -16.14 -14.31 0.57
CA GLN A 4 -16.70 -14.72 1.85
C GLN A 4 -16.59 -13.60 2.88
N THR A 5 -17.69 -13.27 3.55
CA THR A 5 -17.61 -12.59 4.85
C THR A 5 -17.34 -13.64 5.92
N ILE A 6 -16.14 -13.64 6.49
CA ILE A 6 -15.80 -14.36 7.72
C ILE A 6 -15.43 -13.29 8.74
N ASN A 7 -16.06 -13.30 9.92
CA ASN A 7 -15.72 -12.35 10.98
C ASN A 7 -14.34 -12.72 11.56
N PRO A 8 -13.32 -11.86 11.46
CA PRO A 8 -11.96 -12.20 11.88
C PRO A 8 -11.74 -12.19 13.40
N ALA A 9 -12.68 -11.66 14.19
CA ALA A 9 -12.64 -11.73 15.65
C ALA A 9 -13.16 -13.07 16.19
N THR A 10 -14.03 -13.77 15.45
CA THR A 10 -14.69 -15.01 15.89
C THR A 10 -14.40 -16.24 15.02
N GLY A 11 -13.82 -16.04 13.82
CA GLY A 11 -13.66 -17.09 12.81
C GLY A 11 -14.97 -17.53 12.14
N GLN A 12 -16.12 -16.93 12.49
CA GLN A 12 -17.42 -17.35 12.00
C GLN A 12 -17.63 -16.96 10.53
N LEU A 13 -17.92 -17.94 9.67
CA LEU A 13 -18.44 -17.69 8.33
C LEU A 13 -19.86 -17.13 8.42
N ILE A 14 -20.07 -15.94 7.83
CA ILE A 14 -21.35 -15.23 7.88
C ILE A 14 -22.10 -15.35 6.56
N LYS A 15 -21.39 -15.16 5.43
CA LYS A 15 -21.99 -15.20 4.10
C LYS A 15 -20.98 -15.55 3.01
N THR A 16 -21.43 -16.27 2.01
CA THR A 16 -20.68 -16.60 0.80
C THR A 16 -21.26 -15.88 -0.42
N TYR A 17 -20.41 -15.62 -1.41
CA TYR A 17 -20.72 -14.97 -2.66
C TYR A 17 -19.98 -15.71 -3.78
N ALA A 18 -20.70 -16.07 -4.84
CA ALA A 18 -20.13 -16.74 -6.00
C ALA A 18 -19.26 -15.79 -6.83
N ASP A 19 -18.33 -16.35 -7.62
CA ASP A 19 -17.79 -15.61 -8.76
C ASP A 19 -18.91 -15.31 -9.76
N MET A 20 -18.88 -14.13 -10.37
CA MET A 20 -19.84 -13.68 -11.37
C MET A 20 -19.75 -14.57 -12.62
N PRO A 21 -20.88 -15.06 -13.18
CA PRO A 21 -20.90 -15.76 -14.46
C PRO A 21 -20.25 -14.96 -15.60
N ASN A 22 -19.62 -15.65 -16.56
CA ASN A 22 -18.94 -14.98 -17.68
C ASN A 22 -19.88 -14.09 -18.51
N GLN A 23 -21.16 -14.47 -18.64
CA GLN A 23 -22.16 -13.68 -19.35
C GLN A 23 -22.54 -12.39 -18.60
N ASP A 24 -22.64 -12.45 -17.27
CA ASP A 24 -22.94 -11.28 -16.43
C ASP A 24 -21.74 -10.33 -16.39
N LEU A 25 -20.52 -10.89 -16.35
CA LEU A 25 -19.28 -10.14 -16.43
C LEU A 25 -19.12 -9.44 -17.79
N GLU A 26 -19.38 -10.14 -18.89
CA GLU A 26 -19.42 -9.55 -20.23
C GLU A 26 -20.46 -8.42 -20.30
N SER A 27 -21.65 -8.64 -19.74
CA SER A 27 -22.70 -7.62 -19.64
C SER A 27 -22.26 -6.40 -18.83
N ALA A 28 -21.50 -6.59 -17.76
CA ALA A 28 -20.92 -5.50 -16.96
C ALA A 28 -19.85 -4.70 -17.73
N ILE A 29 -18.95 -5.37 -18.46
CA ILE A 29 -17.95 -4.69 -19.31
C ILE A 29 -18.65 -3.93 -20.45
N ALA A 30 -19.62 -4.55 -21.11
CA ALA A 30 -20.42 -3.94 -22.16
C ALA A 30 -21.19 -2.70 -21.65
N LYS A 31 -21.84 -2.79 -20.47
CA LYS A 31 -22.56 -1.66 -19.88
C LYS A 31 -21.63 -0.53 -19.43
N ALA A 32 -20.45 -0.84 -18.87
CA ALA A 32 -19.45 0.16 -18.54
C ALA A 32 -18.94 0.90 -19.79
N HIS A 33 -18.62 0.16 -20.87
CA HIS A 33 -18.21 0.78 -22.14
C HIS A 33 -19.33 1.63 -22.74
N TRP A 34 -20.56 1.11 -22.78
CA TRP A 34 -21.74 1.82 -23.28
C TRP A 34 -22.05 3.11 -22.52
N VAL A 35 -21.94 3.11 -21.18
CA VAL A 35 -22.23 4.28 -20.34
C VAL A 35 -21.11 5.32 -20.42
N PHE A 36 -19.87 4.89 -20.68
CA PHE A 36 -18.76 5.78 -21.00
C PHE A 36 -18.97 6.49 -22.35
N GLU A 37 -19.29 5.76 -23.42
CA GLU A 37 -19.41 6.33 -24.77
C GLU A 37 -20.73 7.08 -25.01
N THR A 38 -21.88 6.47 -24.67
CA THR A 38 -23.20 6.92 -25.17
C THR A 38 -24.14 7.52 -24.12
N ASP A 39 -24.02 7.18 -22.83
CA ASP A 39 -24.83 7.79 -21.74
C ASP A 39 -24.21 9.13 -21.24
N TYR A 40 -23.49 9.78 -22.15
CA TYR A 40 -22.80 11.04 -21.97
C TYR A 40 -21.81 11.09 -20.79
N TRP A 41 -21.47 10.01 -20.06
CA TRP A 41 -20.68 10.16 -18.82
C TRP A 41 -19.35 10.90 -19.00
N ARG A 42 -18.62 10.58 -20.08
CA ARG A 42 -17.40 11.30 -20.49
C ARG A 42 -17.66 12.77 -20.87
N HIS A 43 -18.84 13.06 -21.44
CA HIS A 43 -19.26 14.36 -21.98
C HIS A 43 -20.09 15.24 -21.00
N ARG A 44 -20.59 14.69 -19.89
CA ARG A 44 -21.36 15.44 -18.89
C ARG A 44 -20.53 16.62 -18.35
N PRO A 45 -21.13 17.81 -18.16
CA PRO A 45 -20.45 18.94 -17.52
C PRO A 45 -19.83 18.49 -16.19
N ILE A 46 -18.59 18.95 -15.92
CA ILE A 46 -17.88 18.51 -14.71
C ILE A 46 -18.66 18.83 -13.42
N ALA A 47 -19.43 19.92 -13.41
CA ALA A 47 -20.32 20.27 -12.30
C ALA A 47 -21.41 19.21 -12.02
N GLU A 48 -21.84 18.41 -12.99
CA GLU A 48 -22.80 17.32 -12.77
C GLU A 48 -22.11 16.10 -12.16
N ARG A 49 -20.90 15.76 -12.63
CA ARG A 49 -20.08 14.71 -11.99
C ARG A 49 -19.70 15.12 -10.56
N SER A 50 -19.40 16.41 -10.32
CA SER A 50 -19.19 16.96 -8.97
C SER A 50 -20.38 16.75 -8.05
N LYS A 51 -21.62 16.97 -8.52
CA LYS A 51 -22.84 16.75 -7.72
C LYS A 51 -22.95 15.30 -7.27
N ILE A 52 -22.75 14.33 -8.18
CA ILE A 52 -22.82 12.89 -7.87
C ILE A 52 -21.71 12.47 -6.91
N VAL A 53 -20.46 12.89 -7.14
CA VAL A 53 -19.33 12.52 -6.27
C VAL A 53 -19.43 13.17 -4.88
N SER A 54 -19.97 14.38 -4.77
CA SER A 54 -20.23 15.05 -3.48
C SER A 54 -21.49 14.52 -2.78
N ALA A 55 -22.50 14.04 -3.51
CA ALA A 55 -23.62 13.29 -2.94
C ALA A 55 -23.13 11.98 -2.30
N ALA A 56 -22.24 11.22 -2.97
CA ALA A 56 -21.59 10.05 -2.38
C ALA A 56 -20.79 10.40 -1.11
N ALA A 57 -20.03 11.50 -1.11
CA ALA A 57 -19.36 12.00 0.09
C ALA A 57 -20.35 12.36 1.22
N THR A 58 -21.52 12.90 0.88
CA THR A 58 -22.58 13.24 1.84
C THR A 58 -23.21 11.99 2.45
N ILE A 59 -23.54 10.99 1.61
CA ILE A 59 -24.13 9.72 2.03
C ILE A 59 -23.18 8.96 2.97
N LEU A 60 -21.87 8.91 2.66
CA LEU A 60 -20.88 8.28 3.56
C LEU A 60 -20.87 8.89 4.97
N ARG A 61 -21.03 10.22 5.09
CA ARG A 61 -21.09 10.88 6.41
C ARG A 61 -22.43 10.65 7.10
N GLN A 62 -23.55 10.68 6.37
CA GLN A 62 -24.89 10.41 6.91
C GLN A 62 -25.06 8.96 7.40
N LYS A 63 -24.51 8.00 6.65
CA LYS A 63 -24.55 6.55 6.96
C LYS A 63 -23.26 6.04 7.63
N SER A 64 -22.50 6.92 8.30
CA SER A 64 -21.15 6.61 8.81
C SER A 64 -21.08 5.30 9.60
N GLU A 65 -22.07 5.03 10.45
CA GLU A 65 -22.12 3.81 11.27
C GLU A 65 -22.40 2.53 10.45
N GLU A 66 -23.29 2.57 9.44
CA GLU A 66 -23.55 1.43 8.54
C GLU A 66 -22.26 1.03 7.81
N TYR A 67 -21.60 2.03 7.21
CA TYR A 67 -20.38 1.83 6.45
C TYR A 67 -19.22 1.39 7.36
N ALA A 68 -19.02 2.02 8.52
CA ALA A 68 -17.95 1.67 9.45
C ALA A 68 -18.09 0.23 9.99
N ARG A 69 -19.31 -0.22 10.30
CA ARG A 69 -19.54 -1.58 10.80
C ARG A 69 -19.19 -2.66 9.78
N HIS A 70 -19.40 -2.44 8.47
CA HIS A 70 -18.88 -3.36 7.44
C HIS A 70 -17.34 -3.52 7.52
N LEU A 71 -16.59 -2.42 7.73
CA LEU A 71 -15.12 -2.48 7.87
C LEU A 71 -14.71 -3.27 9.13
N THR A 72 -15.36 -2.99 10.26
CA THR A 72 -15.09 -3.69 11.52
C THR A 72 -15.41 -5.18 11.43
N PHE A 73 -16.55 -5.52 10.83
CA PHE A 73 -17.08 -6.88 10.76
C PHE A 73 -16.35 -7.79 9.74
N GLU A 74 -15.91 -7.24 8.59
CA GLU A 74 -15.24 -8.02 7.53
C GLU A 74 -13.70 -7.99 7.60
N MET A 75 -13.11 -6.91 8.14
CA MET A 75 -11.65 -6.74 8.20
C MET A 75 -11.09 -6.79 9.63
N GLY A 76 -11.93 -6.64 10.66
CA GLY A 76 -11.47 -6.60 12.06
C GLY A 76 -10.98 -5.22 12.51
N LYS A 77 -11.28 -4.17 11.73
CA LYS A 77 -10.88 -2.78 12.01
C LYS A 77 -11.54 -2.29 13.30
N LEU A 78 -10.78 -1.64 14.18
CA LEU A 78 -11.36 -1.00 15.37
C LEU A 78 -12.43 0.01 14.93
N ILE A 79 -13.61 0.01 15.55
CA ILE A 79 -14.75 0.82 15.08
C ILE A 79 -14.44 2.31 14.96
N ASN A 80 -13.54 2.84 15.81
CA ASN A 80 -13.09 4.22 15.75
C ASN A 80 -12.12 4.49 14.56
N GLU A 81 -11.27 3.52 14.19
CA GLU A 81 -10.48 3.58 12.95
C GLU A 81 -11.38 3.42 11.70
N ALA A 82 -12.45 2.62 11.79
CA ALA A 82 -13.42 2.44 10.72
C ALA A 82 -14.23 3.71 10.44
N ARG A 83 -14.75 4.37 11.47
CA ARG A 83 -15.39 5.71 11.38
C ARG A 83 -14.44 6.73 10.76
N ALA A 84 -13.17 6.75 11.18
CA ALA A 84 -12.16 7.64 10.62
C ALA A 84 -11.86 7.35 9.13
N GLU A 85 -11.86 6.08 8.71
CA GLU A 85 -11.72 5.70 7.29
C GLU A 85 -12.93 6.16 6.45
N VAL A 86 -14.15 6.01 6.97
CA VAL A 86 -15.37 6.47 6.27
C VAL A 86 -15.34 7.99 6.07
N ALA A 87 -15.00 8.75 7.13
CA ALA A 87 -14.84 10.20 7.05
C ALA A 87 -13.76 10.62 6.04
N LEU A 88 -12.58 10.00 6.09
CA LEU A 88 -11.48 10.27 5.16
C LEU A 88 -11.84 9.90 3.70
N SER A 89 -12.63 8.84 3.51
CA SER A 89 -13.13 8.43 2.19
C SER A 89 -14.10 9.47 1.62
N ALA A 90 -15.01 10.00 2.44
CA ALA A 90 -15.89 11.09 2.05
C ALA A 90 -15.11 12.37 1.71
N ASP A 91 -14.10 12.73 2.51
CA ASP A 91 -13.27 13.92 2.28
C ASP A 91 -12.45 13.82 0.98
N ILE A 92 -12.01 12.62 0.59
CA ILE A 92 -11.35 12.36 -0.70
C ILE A 92 -12.34 12.59 -1.86
N LEU A 93 -13.56 12.06 -1.78
CA LEU A 93 -14.58 12.26 -2.81
C LEU A 93 -14.92 13.75 -2.94
N ASP A 94 -15.20 14.46 -1.84
CA ASP A 94 -15.46 15.91 -1.86
C ASP A 94 -14.28 16.75 -2.31
N TYR A 95 -13.04 16.33 -2.02
CA TYR A 95 -11.84 17.00 -2.52
C TYR A 95 -11.83 16.99 -4.05
N TYR A 96 -12.02 15.82 -4.68
CA TYR A 96 -12.06 15.73 -6.13
C TYR A 96 -13.30 16.39 -6.74
N ALA A 97 -14.48 16.26 -6.12
CA ALA A 97 -15.69 16.96 -6.56
C ALA A 97 -15.52 18.49 -6.62
N ARG A 98 -14.77 19.08 -5.67
CA ARG A 98 -14.49 20.53 -5.63
C ARG A 98 -13.28 20.98 -6.47
N LYS A 99 -12.29 20.11 -6.68
CA LYS A 99 -10.99 20.51 -7.28
C LYS A 99 -10.76 20.02 -8.71
N ALA A 100 -11.46 18.97 -9.17
CA ALA A 100 -11.21 18.40 -10.49
C ALA A 100 -11.50 19.36 -11.67
N ALA A 101 -12.43 20.31 -11.52
CA ALA A 101 -12.66 21.36 -12.53
C ALA A 101 -11.35 22.12 -12.85
N HIS A 102 -10.66 22.60 -11.83
CA HIS A 102 -9.38 23.30 -11.97
C HIS A 102 -8.25 22.39 -12.49
N TYR A 103 -8.22 21.11 -12.08
CA TYR A 103 -7.18 20.19 -12.56
C TYR A 103 -7.29 19.83 -14.05
N LEU A 104 -8.47 20.01 -14.64
CA LEU A 104 -8.78 19.71 -16.04
C LEU A 104 -8.94 20.98 -16.90
N GLU A 105 -8.61 22.16 -16.38
CA GLU A 105 -8.49 23.39 -17.16
C GLU A 105 -7.45 23.20 -18.30
N PRO A 106 -7.77 23.58 -19.55
CA PRO A 106 -6.83 23.53 -20.67
C PRO A 106 -5.57 24.34 -20.40
N ARG A 107 -4.40 23.77 -20.73
CA ARG A 107 -3.10 24.40 -20.44
C ARG A 107 -2.44 24.87 -21.72
N LYS A 108 -2.32 26.19 -21.89
CA LYS A 108 -1.59 26.80 -23.01
C LYS A 108 -0.12 26.36 -22.99
N LEU A 109 0.41 25.96 -24.15
CA LEU A 109 1.81 25.56 -24.27
C LEU A 109 2.69 26.80 -24.53
N PRO A 110 3.71 27.10 -23.70
CA PRO A 110 4.41 28.38 -23.76
C PRO A 110 5.24 28.58 -25.03
N GLU A 111 5.60 27.51 -25.74
CA GLU A 111 6.40 27.55 -26.97
C GLU A 111 5.55 27.72 -28.26
N THR A 112 4.21 27.79 -28.16
CA THR A 112 3.33 28.00 -29.32
C THR A 112 2.05 28.74 -28.94
N SER A 113 1.79 29.87 -29.60
CA SER A 113 0.70 30.80 -29.27
C SER A 113 -0.72 30.25 -29.55
N ALA A 114 -0.84 29.08 -30.18
CA ALA A 114 -2.10 28.53 -30.68
C ALA A 114 -2.40 27.08 -30.24
N ALA A 115 -1.61 26.49 -29.32
CA ALA A 115 -1.85 25.12 -28.85
C ALA A 115 -2.15 25.02 -27.35
N GLU A 116 -3.13 24.18 -27.00
CA GLU A 116 -3.53 23.88 -25.63
C GLU A 116 -3.46 22.38 -25.36
N LEU A 117 -3.09 22.02 -24.14
CA LEU A 117 -3.09 20.65 -23.62
C LEU A 117 -4.38 20.40 -22.84
N HIS A 118 -5.18 19.44 -23.33
CA HIS A 118 -6.40 18.96 -22.69
C HIS A 118 -6.15 17.61 -21.99
N ILE A 119 -6.96 17.30 -20.97
CA ILE A 119 -6.90 16.02 -20.24
C ILE A 119 -8.24 15.31 -20.38
N GLU A 120 -8.26 14.25 -21.19
CA GLU A 120 -9.47 13.47 -21.49
C GLU A 120 -9.51 12.11 -20.76
N PRO A 121 -10.70 11.57 -20.46
CA PRO A 121 -10.85 10.24 -19.89
C PRO A 121 -10.58 9.15 -20.93
N LEU A 122 -9.81 8.13 -20.54
CA LEU A 122 -9.36 7.05 -21.45
C LEU A 122 -10.44 6.02 -21.82
N GLY A 123 -11.49 5.86 -21.00
CA GLY A 123 -12.44 4.73 -21.09
C GLY A 123 -12.60 3.97 -19.78
N VAL A 124 -12.93 2.69 -19.87
CA VAL A 124 -13.14 1.80 -18.70
C VAL A 124 -11.80 1.52 -18.01
N LEU A 125 -11.75 1.65 -16.68
CA LEU A 125 -10.61 1.26 -15.87
C LEU A 125 -10.99 0.07 -14.97
N LEU A 126 -10.13 -0.95 -14.92
CA LEU A 126 -10.23 -2.02 -13.92
C LEU A 126 -9.48 -1.61 -12.64
N GLY A 127 -10.18 -1.56 -11.51
CA GLY A 127 -9.57 -1.40 -10.18
C GLY A 127 -9.52 -2.72 -9.42
N ILE A 128 -8.39 -3.03 -8.76
CA ILE A 128 -8.18 -4.24 -7.97
C ILE A 128 -7.70 -3.82 -6.58
N GLU A 129 -8.62 -3.73 -5.62
CA GLU A 129 -8.37 -3.04 -4.35
C GLU A 129 -8.39 -3.96 -3.11
N PRO A 130 -7.60 -3.69 -2.06
CA PRO A 130 -7.28 -4.62 -0.98
C PRO A 130 -8.20 -4.47 0.24
N TRP A 131 -8.27 -5.54 1.03
CA TRP A 131 -9.09 -5.61 2.24
C TRP A 131 -8.69 -4.67 3.38
N ASN A 132 -7.49 -4.10 3.40
CA ASN A 132 -6.96 -3.46 4.62
C ASN A 132 -7.48 -2.03 4.86
N PHE A 133 -7.85 -1.33 3.80
CA PHE A 133 -8.54 -0.04 3.84
C PHE A 133 -9.62 -0.03 2.75
N PRO A 134 -10.73 -0.79 2.96
CA PRO A 134 -11.71 -1.09 1.92
C PRO A 134 -12.26 0.16 1.21
N TYR A 135 -12.64 1.20 1.93
CA TYR A 135 -13.22 2.39 1.31
C TYR A 135 -12.18 3.42 0.92
N TYR A 136 -11.12 3.61 1.72
CA TYR A 136 -10.12 4.64 1.43
C TYR A 136 -9.36 4.36 0.13
N GLN A 137 -9.04 3.09 -0.17
CA GLN A 137 -8.39 2.77 -1.45
C GLN A 137 -9.35 2.94 -2.64
N ILE A 138 -10.62 2.50 -2.50
CA ILE A 138 -11.62 2.70 -3.55
C ILE A 138 -11.88 4.20 -3.76
N ALA A 139 -12.00 5.01 -2.72
CA ALA A 139 -12.20 6.45 -2.81
C ALA A 139 -11.04 7.17 -3.52
N ARG A 140 -9.78 6.74 -3.29
CA ARG A 140 -8.59 7.22 -4.01
C ARG A 140 -8.65 6.94 -5.52
N VAL A 141 -9.35 5.90 -5.96
CA VAL A 141 -9.57 5.59 -7.38
C VAL A 141 -10.83 6.29 -7.90
N ALA A 142 -11.97 6.11 -7.23
CA ALA A 142 -13.26 6.64 -7.63
C ALA A 142 -13.26 8.17 -7.75
N GLY A 143 -12.79 8.89 -6.73
CA GLY A 143 -12.75 10.36 -6.71
C GLY A 143 -12.14 10.97 -7.98
N PRO A 144 -10.86 10.70 -8.32
CA PRO A 144 -10.24 11.27 -9.51
C PRO A 144 -10.74 10.67 -10.83
N GLN A 145 -10.96 9.34 -10.90
CA GLN A 145 -11.28 8.69 -12.18
C GLN A 145 -12.72 8.98 -12.63
N LEU A 146 -13.68 9.02 -11.72
CA LEU A 146 -15.06 9.42 -12.03
C LEU A 146 -15.13 10.91 -12.40
N MET A 147 -14.39 11.79 -11.70
CA MET A 147 -14.41 13.23 -11.99
C MET A 147 -13.84 13.60 -13.36
N VAL A 148 -12.79 12.91 -13.85
CA VAL A 148 -12.31 13.09 -15.24
C VAL A 148 -13.25 12.47 -16.29
N GLY A 149 -14.24 11.66 -15.88
CA GLY A 149 -15.25 11.07 -16.78
C GLY A 149 -14.92 9.66 -17.27
N LYS A 150 -14.02 8.93 -16.59
CA LYS A 150 -13.88 7.47 -16.76
C LYS A 150 -14.96 6.74 -15.98
N VAL A 151 -15.09 5.44 -16.25
CA VAL A 151 -15.95 4.50 -15.54
C VAL A 151 -15.12 3.38 -14.93
N LEU A 152 -15.61 2.75 -13.86
CA LEU A 152 -14.87 1.78 -13.06
C LEU A 152 -15.54 0.41 -13.00
N LEU A 153 -14.82 -0.62 -13.44
CA LEU A 153 -15.04 -2.00 -13.01
C LEU A 153 -14.14 -2.24 -11.79
N LEU A 154 -14.71 -2.55 -10.62
CA LEU A 154 -13.93 -2.78 -9.41
C LEU A 154 -14.02 -4.23 -8.95
N LYS A 155 -12.88 -4.91 -8.85
CA LYS A 155 -12.74 -6.19 -8.14
C LYS A 155 -12.12 -5.93 -6.78
N HIS A 156 -12.89 -6.12 -5.70
CA HIS A 156 -12.36 -5.96 -4.34
C HIS A 156 -11.66 -7.24 -3.84
N ALA A 157 -11.19 -7.23 -2.60
CA ALA A 157 -10.59 -8.40 -1.96
C ALA A 157 -11.67 -9.40 -1.50
N GLU A 158 -11.33 -10.68 -1.57
CA GLU A 158 -12.24 -11.81 -1.42
C GLU A 158 -12.92 -11.88 -0.04
N ASN A 159 -12.32 -11.27 0.99
CA ASN A 159 -12.79 -11.28 2.37
C ASN A 159 -13.58 -10.01 2.79
N VAL A 160 -13.82 -9.06 1.89
CA VAL A 160 -14.62 -7.83 2.17
C VAL A 160 -15.79 -7.61 1.18
N PRO A 161 -16.61 -8.63 0.84
CA PRO A 161 -17.66 -8.51 -0.16
C PRO A 161 -18.84 -7.60 0.23
N GLN A 162 -19.18 -7.45 1.51
CA GLN A 162 -20.26 -6.53 1.91
C GLN A 162 -19.82 -5.07 1.76
N SER A 163 -18.59 -4.77 2.15
CA SER A 163 -17.94 -3.47 1.93
C SER A 163 -17.91 -3.13 0.43
N ALA A 164 -17.52 -4.10 -0.41
CA ALA A 164 -17.50 -3.95 -1.86
C ALA A 164 -18.87 -3.59 -2.46
N LEU A 165 -19.94 -4.24 -1.97
CA LEU A 165 -21.32 -3.99 -2.39
C LEU A 165 -21.89 -2.69 -1.78
N ALA A 166 -21.49 -2.31 -0.58
CA ALA A 166 -21.90 -1.04 0.03
C ALA A 166 -21.35 0.14 -0.76
N PHE A 167 -20.08 0.11 -1.15
CA PHE A 167 -19.48 1.17 -1.98
C PHE A 167 -19.98 1.17 -3.44
N ALA A 168 -20.61 0.08 -3.91
CA ALA A 168 -21.38 0.09 -5.15
C ALA A 168 -22.72 0.83 -4.99
N ARG A 169 -23.53 0.41 -4.00
CA ARG A 169 -24.80 1.08 -3.66
C ARG A 169 -24.61 2.57 -3.38
N LEU A 170 -23.49 2.97 -2.79
CA LEU A 170 -23.14 4.37 -2.55
C LEU A 170 -23.27 5.26 -3.80
N PHE A 171 -22.78 4.79 -4.96
CA PHE A 171 -22.85 5.55 -6.19
C PHE A 171 -24.22 5.49 -6.85
N GLU A 172 -24.93 4.37 -6.70
CA GLU A 172 -26.33 4.21 -7.15
C GLU A 172 -27.25 5.18 -6.37
N GLU A 173 -27.14 5.22 -5.04
CA GLU A 173 -27.83 6.18 -4.15
C GLU A 173 -27.44 7.64 -4.43
N ALA A 174 -26.20 7.89 -4.86
CA ALA A 174 -25.72 9.21 -5.26
C ALA A 174 -26.17 9.65 -6.67
N GLY A 175 -26.92 8.82 -7.40
CA GLY A 175 -27.44 9.12 -8.74
C GLY A 175 -26.42 8.92 -9.87
N ALA A 176 -25.39 8.09 -9.68
CA ALA A 176 -24.51 7.68 -10.77
C ALA A 176 -25.24 6.73 -11.75
N PRO A 177 -25.13 6.93 -13.08
CA PRO A 177 -25.68 5.99 -14.06
C PRO A 177 -25.11 4.57 -13.92
N THR A 178 -25.95 3.56 -14.11
CA THR A 178 -25.57 2.14 -14.02
C THR A 178 -24.40 1.82 -14.96
N GLY A 179 -23.30 1.28 -14.42
CA GLY A 179 -22.06 1.00 -15.15
C GLY A 179 -20.95 2.04 -14.95
N VAL A 180 -21.23 3.23 -14.40
CA VAL A 180 -20.23 4.26 -14.12
C VAL A 180 -19.27 3.81 -13.02
N TYR A 181 -19.83 3.13 -12.02
CA TYR A 181 -19.10 2.30 -11.07
C TYR A 181 -19.81 0.94 -11.02
N THR A 182 -19.07 -0.16 -10.99
CA THR A 182 -19.64 -1.52 -10.88
C THR A 182 -18.69 -2.45 -10.15
N ASN A 183 -19.12 -3.00 -9.02
CA ASN A 183 -18.39 -4.06 -8.33
C ASN A 183 -18.55 -5.39 -9.08
N ILE A 184 -17.44 -6.08 -9.34
CA ILE A 184 -17.40 -7.39 -9.98
C ILE A 184 -16.74 -8.42 -9.07
N PHE A 185 -17.46 -9.49 -8.75
CA PHE A 185 -16.88 -10.66 -8.08
C PHE A 185 -16.19 -11.55 -9.12
N ALA A 186 -15.04 -11.10 -9.64
CA ALA A 186 -14.29 -11.79 -10.68
C ALA A 186 -13.19 -12.70 -10.10
N SER A 187 -13.05 -13.89 -10.67
CA SER A 187 -11.93 -14.81 -10.42
C SER A 187 -10.64 -14.33 -11.10
N ILE A 188 -9.47 -14.88 -10.73
CA ILE A 188 -8.18 -14.50 -11.34
C ILE A 188 -8.16 -14.75 -12.87
N PRO A 189 -8.65 -15.88 -13.43
CA PRO A 189 -8.73 -16.06 -14.88
C PRO A 189 -9.63 -15.03 -15.58
N GLN A 190 -10.74 -14.64 -14.94
CA GLN A 190 -11.61 -13.57 -15.44
C GLN A 190 -10.91 -12.21 -15.40
N ILE A 191 -10.15 -11.89 -14.35
CA ILE A 191 -9.30 -10.71 -14.30
C ILE A 191 -8.29 -10.68 -15.46
N SER A 192 -7.63 -11.81 -15.76
CA SER A 192 -6.75 -11.90 -16.94
C SER A 192 -7.50 -11.64 -18.27
N ALA A 193 -8.75 -12.08 -18.40
CA ALA A 193 -9.59 -11.80 -19.58
C ALA A 193 -10.02 -10.33 -19.67
N ILE A 194 -10.47 -9.71 -18.57
CA ILE A 194 -10.80 -8.28 -18.49
C ILE A 194 -9.58 -7.41 -18.83
N ILE A 195 -8.38 -7.83 -18.41
CA ILE A 195 -7.13 -7.16 -18.79
C ILE A 195 -6.81 -7.32 -20.29
N GLY A 196 -7.29 -8.37 -20.94
CA GLY A 196 -7.21 -8.53 -22.41
C GLY A 196 -8.22 -7.69 -23.20
N ASP A 197 -9.41 -7.46 -22.65
CA ASP A 197 -10.55 -6.88 -23.38
C ASP A 197 -10.30 -5.47 -23.97
N PRO A 198 -10.54 -5.20 -25.26
CA PRO A 198 -10.20 -3.92 -25.88
C PRO A 198 -10.92 -2.70 -25.29
N ARG A 199 -12.07 -2.88 -24.61
CA ARG A 199 -12.86 -1.80 -23.99
C ARG A 199 -12.26 -1.32 -22.66
N VAL A 200 -11.36 -2.11 -22.06
CA VAL A 200 -10.71 -1.81 -20.78
C VAL A 200 -9.35 -1.17 -21.02
N CYS A 201 -9.25 0.13 -20.80
CA CYS A 201 -8.13 0.96 -21.26
C CYS A 201 -6.95 1.04 -20.28
N GLY A 202 -7.08 0.44 -19.09
CA GLY A 202 -6.01 0.36 -18.09
C GLY A 202 -6.43 -0.34 -16.81
N VAL A 203 -5.46 -0.51 -15.91
CA VAL A 203 -5.65 -1.17 -14.61
C VAL A 203 -5.03 -0.34 -13.49
N THR A 204 -5.66 -0.33 -12.31
CA THR A 204 -5.03 0.02 -11.04
C THR A 204 -5.10 -1.18 -10.10
N ILE A 205 -4.04 -1.43 -9.34
CA ILE A 205 -4.02 -2.45 -8.30
C ILE A 205 -3.27 -1.93 -7.07
N THR A 206 -3.92 -1.97 -5.91
CA THR A 206 -3.28 -1.81 -4.61
C THR A 206 -3.18 -3.16 -3.93
N GLY A 207 -1.98 -3.61 -3.53
CA GLY A 207 -1.85 -4.94 -2.92
C GLY A 207 -0.44 -5.51 -2.77
N SER A 208 -0.32 -6.83 -2.99
CA SER A 208 0.93 -7.56 -2.84
C SER A 208 1.83 -7.42 -4.07
N LYS A 209 3.15 -7.52 -3.87
CA LYS A 209 4.13 -7.49 -4.98
C LYS A 209 3.94 -8.62 -5.99
N HIS A 210 3.44 -9.78 -5.55
CA HIS A 210 3.13 -10.89 -6.45
C HIS A 210 1.92 -10.58 -7.35
N ALA A 211 0.82 -10.07 -6.78
CA ALA A 211 -0.36 -9.69 -7.55
C ALA A 211 -0.07 -8.49 -8.48
N GLY A 212 0.66 -7.48 -7.99
CA GLY A 212 1.08 -6.34 -8.80
C GLY A 212 2.00 -6.72 -9.96
N ALA A 213 2.93 -7.66 -9.76
CA ALA A 213 3.78 -8.18 -10.83
C ALA A 213 2.98 -8.97 -11.89
N ALA A 214 2.02 -9.80 -11.47
CA ALA A 214 1.14 -10.53 -12.40
C ALA A 214 0.27 -9.57 -13.23
N VAL A 215 -0.32 -8.54 -12.59
CA VAL A 215 -1.06 -7.49 -13.32
C VAL A 215 -0.13 -6.74 -14.28
N ALA A 216 1.08 -6.36 -13.86
CA ALA A 216 2.05 -5.68 -14.72
C ALA A 216 2.39 -6.50 -15.98
N GLU A 217 2.64 -7.81 -15.80
CA GLU A 217 2.92 -8.74 -16.91
C GLU A 217 1.73 -8.82 -17.87
N HIS A 218 0.51 -9.05 -17.35
CA HIS A 218 -0.68 -9.13 -18.19
C HIS A 218 -0.97 -7.80 -18.90
N THR A 219 -0.90 -6.65 -18.22
CA THR A 219 -1.11 -5.33 -18.86
C THR A 219 -0.06 -5.02 -19.93
N GLY A 220 1.19 -5.44 -19.72
CA GLY A 220 2.28 -5.26 -20.68
C GLY A 220 2.04 -6.02 -21.98
N ARG A 221 1.50 -7.26 -21.92
CA ARG A 221 1.12 -8.05 -23.10
C ARG A 221 0.05 -7.38 -23.97
N HIS A 222 -0.75 -6.46 -23.40
CA HIS A 222 -1.80 -5.71 -24.10
C HIS A 222 -1.49 -4.21 -24.26
N LEU A 223 -0.26 -3.78 -23.95
CA LEU A 223 0.20 -2.37 -23.99
C LEU A 223 -0.66 -1.39 -23.16
N LYS A 224 -1.33 -1.89 -22.11
CA LYS A 224 -2.25 -1.09 -21.28
C LYS A 224 -1.52 -0.37 -20.16
N ARG A 225 -2.03 0.81 -19.77
CA ARG A 225 -1.49 1.58 -18.63
C ARG A 225 -1.85 0.87 -17.32
N ALA A 226 -0.85 0.72 -16.44
CA ALA A 226 -1.01 0.13 -15.12
C ALA A 226 -0.53 1.09 -14.01
N VAL A 227 -1.28 1.15 -12.90
CA VAL A 227 -0.86 1.78 -11.63
C VAL A 227 -0.72 0.67 -10.59
N LEU A 228 0.43 0.61 -9.92
CA LEU A 228 0.85 -0.56 -9.12
C LEU A 228 1.26 -0.14 -7.70
N GLU A 229 0.28 0.00 -6.79
CA GLU A 229 0.49 0.40 -5.40
C GLU A 229 0.83 -0.82 -4.53
N MET A 230 2.11 -1.19 -4.51
CA MET A 230 2.60 -2.42 -3.88
C MET A 230 3.25 -2.18 -2.51
N GLY A 231 2.83 -2.94 -1.49
CA GLY A 231 3.19 -2.73 -0.08
C GLY A 231 4.69 -2.59 0.25
N GLY A 232 4.99 -1.63 1.13
CA GLY A 232 6.35 -1.25 1.56
C GLY A 232 6.90 -1.99 2.77
N SER A 233 8.14 -1.64 3.15
CA SER A 233 8.86 -2.12 4.34
C SER A 233 9.49 -0.92 5.03
N ASP A 234 8.64 -0.06 5.57
CA ASP A 234 8.98 1.35 5.64
C ASP A 234 9.77 1.71 6.91
N PRO A 235 10.87 2.48 6.78
CA PRO A 235 11.77 2.76 7.89
C PRO A 235 11.35 4.00 8.68
N LEU A 236 11.09 3.85 9.98
CA LEU A 236 11.10 4.95 10.94
C LEU A 236 12.53 5.13 11.45
N ILE A 237 13.10 6.32 11.28
CA ILE A 237 14.47 6.65 11.68
C ILE A 237 14.41 7.61 12.86
N VAL A 238 14.93 7.17 14.01
CA VAL A 238 14.99 7.95 15.25
C VAL A 238 16.41 8.47 15.42
N LEU A 239 16.59 9.79 15.30
CA LEU A 239 17.88 10.45 15.49
C LEU A 239 18.22 10.59 16.99
N GLU A 240 19.49 10.85 17.29
CA GLU A 240 20.00 10.97 18.67
C GLU A 240 19.32 12.11 19.46
N ASP A 241 18.93 13.18 18.75
CA ASP A 241 18.27 14.39 19.22
C ASP A 241 16.73 14.35 19.12
N ALA A 242 16.13 13.28 18.56
CA ALA A 242 14.69 13.18 18.39
C ALA A 242 13.95 13.09 19.76
N PRO A 243 12.89 13.89 20.00
CA PRO A 243 12.21 13.95 21.30
C PRO A 243 11.48 12.63 21.63
N LEU A 244 11.89 11.96 22.73
CA LEU A 244 11.61 10.54 22.96
C LEU A 244 10.12 10.21 23.02
N GLU A 245 9.37 10.83 23.92
CA GLU A 245 7.95 10.47 24.19
C GLU A 245 7.05 10.67 22.97
N SER A 246 7.19 11.80 22.26
CA SER A 246 6.50 12.03 20.99
C SER A 246 6.92 11.01 19.93
N THR A 247 8.21 10.67 19.85
CA THR A 247 8.71 9.69 18.87
C THR A 247 8.18 8.29 19.16
N LEU A 248 8.07 7.92 20.44
CA LEU A 248 7.49 6.65 20.89
C LEU A 248 5.99 6.57 20.57
N ASN A 249 5.24 7.66 20.76
CA ASN A 249 3.83 7.74 20.39
C ASN A 249 3.63 7.62 18.87
N SER A 250 4.41 8.37 18.07
CA SER A 250 4.38 8.27 16.61
C SER A 250 4.84 6.89 16.10
N ALA A 251 5.78 6.24 16.78
CA ALA A 251 6.21 4.88 16.46
C ALA A 251 5.12 3.85 16.75
N LEU A 252 4.39 3.98 17.88
CA LEU A 252 3.29 3.08 18.23
C LEU A 252 2.19 3.19 17.19
N PHE A 253 1.71 4.41 16.92
CA PHE A 253 0.70 4.66 15.89
C PHE A 253 1.16 4.18 14.51
N GLY A 254 2.35 4.60 14.07
CA GLY A 254 2.90 4.21 12.77
C GLY A 254 3.11 2.71 12.61
N ARG A 255 3.39 1.97 13.70
CA ARG A 255 3.54 0.51 13.67
C ARG A 255 2.20 -0.23 13.77
N MET A 256 1.23 0.27 14.54
CA MET A 256 0.05 -0.49 15.00
C MET A 256 -1.30 0.01 14.49
N PHE A 257 -1.39 1.17 13.84
CA PHE A 257 -2.59 1.62 13.14
C PHE A 257 -3.13 0.50 12.22
N ASN A 258 -4.44 0.21 12.31
CA ASN A 258 -5.11 -0.89 11.62
C ASN A 258 -4.55 -2.29 11.99
N THR A 259 -4.27 -2.54 13.28
CA THR A 259 -3.51 -3.71 13.78
C THR A 259 -2.13 -3.86 13.08
N GLY A 260 -1.55 -2.74 12.67
CA GLY A 260 -0.32 -2.67 11.89
C GLY A 260 -0.43 -3.22 10.46
N GLN A 261 -1.64 -3.50 9.97
CA GLN A 261 -1.95 -4.01 8.64
C GLN A 261 -1.97 -2.88 7.59
N CYS A 262 -1.02 -1.94 7.68
CA CYS A 262 -0.95 -0.76 6.85
C CYS A 262 0.23 -0.83 5.85
N CYS A 263 -0.02 -0.51 4.57
CA CYS A 263 1.01 -0.53 3.52
C CYS A 263 2.18 0.40 3.84
N VAL A 264 1.90 1.61 4.33
CA VAL A 264 2.89 2.63 4.75
C VAL A 264 3.28 2.57 6.24
N GLY A 265 2.79 1.57 6.98
CA GLY A 265 3.13 1.41 8.41
C GLY A 265 4.62 1.18 8.66
N SER A 266 5.14 1.70 9.77
CA SER A 266 6.54 1.70 10.20
C SER A 266 7.05 0.30 10.58
N LYS A 267 7.41 -0.50 9.57
CA LYS A 267 7.81 -1.92 9.73
C LYS A 267 9.26 -2.11 10.14
N ARG A 268 10.12 -1.11 9.97
CA ARG A 268 11.53 -1.12 10.42
C ARG A 268 11.80 0.10 11.28
N ILE A 269 12.07 -0.07 12.58
CA ILE A 269 12.48 1.05 13.44
C ILE A 269 14.01 1.03 13.57
N ILE A 270 14.64 2.16 13.26
CA ILE A 270 16.09 2.32 13.22
C ILE A 270 16.47 3.48 14.13
N VAL A 271 16.97 3.16 15.33
CA VAL A 271 17.39 4.16 16.33
C VAL A 271 18.89 4.39 16.22
N VAL A 272 19.29 5.66 16.12
CA VAL A 272 20.70 6.07 16.13
C VAL A 272 21.17 6.20 17.58
N GLY A 273 22.35 5.66 17.88
CA GLY A 273 22.92 5.61 19.23
C GLY A 273 22.49 4.35 20.02
N LYS A 274 23.47 3.66 20.64
CA LYS A 274 23.23 2.39 21.34
C LYS A 274 22.35 2.55 22.57
N GLU A 275 22.64 3.56 23.40
CA GLU A 275 21.93 3.79 24.67
C GLU A 275 20.52 4.35 24.40
N ARG A 276 20.40 5.28 23.46
CA ARG A 276 19.10 5.74 22.91
C ARG A 276 18.25 4.59 22.37
N GLY A 277 18.89 3.60 21.73
CA GLY A 277 18.25 2.36 21.30
C GLY A 277 17.66 1.53 22.46
N LYS A 278 18.27 1.53 23.66
CA LYS A 278 17.71 0.87 24.85
C LYS A 278 16.52 1.65 25.42
N GLU A 279 16.67 2.96 25.58
CA GLU A 279 15.63 3.86 26.07
C GLU A 279 14.36 3.74 25.22
N PHE A 280 14.53 3.84 23.90
CA PHE A 280 13.45 3.69 22.94
C PHE A 280 12.83 2.29 23.02
N LEU A 281 13.64 1.23 23.03
CA LEU A 281 13.14 -0.14 23.12
C LEU A 281 12.27 -0.35 24.36
N TYR A 282 12.73 0.11 25.52
CA TYR A 282 12.02 0.00 26.79
C TYR A 282 10.69 0.77 26.76
N GLY A 283 10.71 2.05 26.38
CA GLY A 283 9.51 2.89 26.28
C GLY A 283 8.52 2.42 25.21
N PHE A 284 9.00 1.70 24.19
CA PHE A 284 8.18 1.11 23.13
C PHE A 284 7.55 -0.22 23.53
N ILE A 285 8.28 -1.09 24.25
CA ILE A 285 7.72 -2.34 24.81
C ILE A 285 6.57 -2.04 25.77
N HIS A 286 6.75 -1.08 26.70
CA HIS A 286 5.68 -0.68 27.63
C HIS A 286 4.42 -0.21 26.90
N ARG A 287 4.57 0.59 25.84
CA ARG A 287 3.47 1.07 25.00
C ARG A 287 2.78 -0.05 24.20
N MET A 288 3.54 -1.01 23.68
CA MET A 288 3.01 -2.19 22.99
C MET A 288 2.26 -3.13 23.95
N ALA A 289 2.76 -3.30 25.18
CA ALA A 289 2.14 -4.14 26.21
C ALA A 289 0.89 -3.50 26.85
N ALA A 290 0.72 -2.18 26.73
CA ALA A 290 -0.48 -1.46 27.19
C ALA A 290 -1.66 -1.51 26.20
N LEU A 291 -1.50 -2.16 25.04
CA LEU A 291 -2.59 -2.32 24.06
C LEU A 291 -3.61 -3.35 24.54
N LYS A 292 -4.88 -2.94 24.64
CA LYS A 292 -6.02 -3.78 25.02
C LYS A 292 -6.58 -4.49 23.79
N ALA A 293 -6.47 -5.81 23.72
CA ALA A 293 -7.20 -6.61 22.74
C ALA A 293 -8.62 -6.93 23.18
N GLY A 294 -9.50 -7.20 22.22
CA GLY A 294 -10.92 -7.47 22.46
C GLY A 294 -11.76 -7.37 21.19
N ASP A 295 -13.06 -7.25 21.37
CA ASP A 295 -14.02 -7.03 20.29
C ASP A 295 -13.74 -5.69 19.56
N PRO A 296 -13.52 -5.68 18.22
CA PRO A 296 -13.29 -4.44 17.49
C PRO A 296 -14.53 -3.55 17.34
N GLU A 297 -15.77 -4.01 17.63
CA GLU A 297 -16.94 -3.13 17.78
C GLU A 297 -16.94 -2.35 19.11
N ASN A 298 -16.17 -2.78 20.12
CA ASN A 298 -16.05 -2.06 21.39
C ASN A 298 -15.10 -0.84 21.26
N PRO A 299 -15.56 0.40 21.53
CA PRO A 299 -14.73 1.61 21.42
C PRO A 299 -13.49 1.65 22.32
N GLU A 300 -13.45 0.86 23.40
CA GLU A 300 -12.33 0.76 24.35
C GLU A 300 -11.21 -0.19 23.89
N THR A 301 -11.45 -0.99 22.86
CA THR A 301 -10.45 -1.90 22.29
C THR A 301 -9.39 -1.10 21.53
N THR A 302 -8.11 -1.37 21.80
CA THR A 302 -6.96 -0.68 21.16
C THR A 302 -6.05 -1.63 20.36
N LEU A 303 -6.41 -2.91 20.25
CA LEU A 303 -5.80 -3.89 19.38
C LEU A 303 -6.86 -4.83 18.79
N GLY A 304 -7.20 -4.64 17.52
CA GLY A 304 -8.14 -5.52 16.80
C GLY A 304 -7.47 -6.82 16.32
N PRO A 305 -8.24 -7.80 15.81
CA PRO A 305 -7.69 -9.01 15.21
C PRO A 305 -6.92 -8.71 13.90
N LEU A 306 -6.27 -9.75 13.36
CA LEU A 306 -5.76 -9.75 11.99
C LEU A 306 -6.87 -10.13 11.01
N SER A 307 -6.84 -9.61 9.79
CA SER A 307 -7.94 -9.69 8.81
C SER A 307 -8.38 -11.09 8.36
N SER A 308 -7.59 -12.12 8.68
CA SER A 308 -7.97 -13.52 8.48
C SER A 308 -7.00 -14.45 9.23
N GLU A 309 -7.43 -15.68 9.47
CA GLU A 309 -6.56 -16.77 9.94
C GLU A 309 -5.35 -16.98 8.99
N LYS A 310 -5.55 -16.78 7.68
CA LYS A 310 -4.47 -16.81 6.68
C LYS A 310 -3.43 -15.70 6.89
N THR A 311 -3.86 -14.50 7.29
CA THR A 311 -2.99 -13.39 7.68
C THR A 311 -2.21 -13.73 8.96
N LEU A 312 -2.90 -14.29 9.96
CA LEU A 312 -2.32 -14.78 11.22
C LEU A 312 -1.24 -15.85 10.99
N ASN A 313 -1.57 -16.92 10.27
CA ASN A 313 -0.65 -18.01 9.95
C ASN A 313 0.54 -17.52 9.10
N THR A 314 0.33 -16.54 8.21
CA THR A 314 1.44 -15.91 7.47
C THR A 314 2.39 -15.14 8.40
N LEU A 315 1.85 -14.41 9.39
CA LEU A 315 2.65 -13.68 10.37
C LEU A 315 3.43 -14.62 11.30
N LEU A 316 2.79 -15.70 11.79
CA LEU A 316 3.44 -16.73 12.61
C LEU A 316 4.65 -17.37 11.90
N HIS A 317 4.54 -17.66 10.59
CA HIS A 317 5.68 -18.14 9.80
C HIS A 317 6.81 -17.10 9.66
N GLN A 318 6.47 -15.81 9.47
CA GLN A 318 7.47 -14.72 9.45
C GLN A 318 8.20 -14.60 10.80
N ILE A 319 7.48 -14.82 11.91
CA ILE A 319 8.04 -14.81 13.26
C ILE A 319 8.98 -16.01 13.50
N ALA A 320 8.55 -17.21 13.12
CA ALA A 320 9.36 -18.42 13.24
C ALA A 320 10.66 -18.29 12.44
N ARG A 321 10.57 -17.79 11.20
CA ARG A 321 11.73 -17.47 10.37
C ARG A 321 12.63 -16.42 11.01
N ALA A 322 12.07 -15.32 11.53
CA ALA A 322 12.86 -14.26 12.13
C ALA A 322 13.63 -14.74 13.39
N LYS A 323 13.08 -15.70 14.16
CA LYS A 323 13.84 -16.39 15.23
C LYS A 323 15.02 -17.20 14.67
N GLN A 324 14.79 -17.97 13.59
CA GLN A 324 15.83 -18.78 12.93
C GLN A 324 16.95 -17.91 12.34
N ASP A 325 16.60 -16.75 11.77
CA ASP A 325 17.52 -15.73 11.25
C ASP A 325 18.22 -14.91 12.38
N GLY A 326 18.11 -15.33 13.65
CA GLY A 326 18.79 -14.75 14.82
C GLY A 326 18.08 -13.57 15.49
N GLY A 327 16.86 -13.25 15.07
CA GLY A 327 16.04 -12.16 15.61
C GLY A 327 15.49 -12.48 17.00
N LYS A 328 15.75 -11.58 17.96
CA LYS A 328 15.25 -11.70 19.34
C LYS A 328 13.83 -11.16 19.47
N ILE A 329 12.94 -11.96 20.06
CA ILE A 329 11.68 -11.48 20.62
C ILE A 329 11.98 -10.76 21.94
N VAL A 330 11.48 -9.53 22.09
CA VAL A 330 11.60 -8.74 23.33
C VAL A 330 10.25 -8.52 24.05
N LEU A 331 9.16 -8.75 23.33
CA LEU A 331 7.80 -8.82 23.84
C LEU A 331 7.15 -10.00 23.13
N ALA A 332 6.84 -11.04 23.88
CA ALA A 332 5.82 -12.01 23.50
C ALA A 332 4.57 -11.67 24.31
N ALA A 333 3.41 -11.81 23.69
CA ALA A 333 2.21 -12.17 24.42
C ALA A 333 1.75 -13.50 23.82
N GLU A 334 1.28 -14.40 24.68
CA GLU A 334 1.00 -15.79 24.30
C GLU A 334 -0.26 -15.89 23.42
N GLU A 335 -1.08 -14.83 23.41
CA GLU A 335 -2.29 -14.69 22.61
C GLU A 335 -2.29 -13.46 21.67
N LEU A 336 -1.32 -12.53 21.78
CA LEU A 336 -1.32 -11.24 21.05
C LEU A 336 -0.03 -10.96 20.28
N ILE A 337 -0.11 -10.86 18.94
CA ILE A 337 1.07 -10.82 18.08
C ILE A 337 1.56 -9.38 17.82
N GLY A 338 2.32 -8.83 18.77
CA GLY A 338 3.03 -7.55 18.66
C GLY A 338 4.54 -7.69 18.81
N LEU A 339 5.28 -7.98 17.73
CA LEU A 339 6.74 -8.14 17.81
C LEU A 339 7.55 -6.87 17.50
N VAL A 340 8.62 -6.71 18.27
CA VAL A 340 9.72 -5.78 18.07
C VAL A 340 11.01 -6.58 17.97
N PHE A 341 11.82 -6.37 16.94
CA PHE A 341 13.11 -7.07 16.77
C PHE A 341 14.28 -6.16 17.14
N THR A 342 15.30 -6.73 17.78
CA THR A 342 16.58 -6.04 18.02
C THR A 342 17.76 -6.81 17.43
N TRP A 343 18.61 -6.10 16.68
CA TRP A 343 19.86 -6.65 16.16
C TRP A 343 21.01 -6.34 17.14
N SER A 344 21.25 -7.24 18.09
CA SER A 344 22.35 -7.11 19.04
C SER A 344 23.69 -7.48 18.39
N ARG A 345 24.41 -6.49 17.82
CA ARG A 345 25.77 -6.68 17.27
C ARG A 345 26.86 -6.80 18.38
N GLN A 346 26.63 -7.70 19.33
CA GLN A 346 27.64 -8.14 20.29
C GLN A 346 28.42 -9.31 19.68
N TYR A 347 29.50 -9.00 18.95
CA TYR A 347 30.77 -9.72 18.96
C TYR A 347 31.75 -8.96 18.07
N LEU A 348 32.73 -8.31 18.70
CA LEU A 348 33.90 -7.75 18.03
C LEU A 348 35.09 -7.83 19.01
N PRO A 349 35.72 -9.02 19.13
CA PRO A 349 37.00 -9.13 19.83
C PRO A 349 38.05 -8.28 19.12
N ALA A 350 38.99 -7.72 19.90
CA ALA A 350 40.18 -7.10 19.32
C ALA A 350 41.12 -8.16 18.73
N SER A 351 42.07 -7.71 17.89
CA SER A 351 43.19 -8.50 17.36
C SER A 351 42.83 -9.85 16.70
N ILE A 352 42.45 -9.82 15.42
CA ILE A 352 42.45 -11.01 14.57
C ILE A 352 43.87 -11.22 14.02
N ARG A 353 44.60 -12.22 14.54
CA ARG A 353 45.63 -12.92 13.76
C ARG A 353 44.94 -14.02 12.95
N ILE A 354 45.21 -14.11 11.65
CA ILE A 354 44.71 -15.20 10.81
C ILE A 354 45.85 -16.19 10.56
N THR A 355 45.68 -17.41 11.05
CA THR A 355 46.28 -18.61 10.47
C THR A 355 45.17 -19.41 9.79
N GLN A 356 45.43 -19.91 8.58
CA GLN A 356 44.51 -20.76 7.83
C GLN A 356 44.33 -22.12 8.55
N SER A 357 43.23 -22.87 8.38
CA SER A 357 42.70 -23.28 7.08
C SER A 357 41.20 -23.67 7.04
N MET A 358 40.71 -23.81 5.80
CA MET A 358 39.44 -24.44 5.36
C MET A 358 38.10 -23.77 5.77
N HIS A 359 37.12 -23.59 4.86
CA HIS A 359 37.18 -23.73 3.40
C HIS A 359 36.12 -22.86 2.67
N ARG A 360 36.49 -22.36 1.48
CA ARG A 360 35.63 -21.83 0.40
C ARG A 360 34.67 -20.67 0.75
N ASN A 361 35.19 -19.45 0.70
CA ASN A 361 34.41 -18.31 0.22
C ASN A 361 35.28 -17.17 -0.34
N CYS A 362 34.69 -16.31 -1.18
CA CYS A 362 35.19 -15.03 -1.72
C CYS A 362 36.48 -14.98 -2.59
N LEU A 363 36.38 -14.27 -3.73
CA LEU A 363 37.31 -13.21 -4.18
C LEU A 363 36.68 -12.47 -5.40
N ALA A 364 37.15 -11.30 -5.85
CA ALA A 364 37.10 -9.95 -5.25
C ALA A 364 37.49 -8.88 -6.30
N GLN A 365 37.23 -7.59 -6.02
CA GLN A 365 38.12 -6.41 -6.21
C GLN A 365 37.35 -5.12 -5.77
N TRP A 366 37.85 -4.15 -4.97
CA TRP A 366 39.06 -3.27 -4.97
C TRP A 366 38.91 -2.02 -5.86
N LEU A 367 39.43 -0.80 -5.58
CA LEU A 367 40.47 -0.21 -4.68
C LEU A 367 40.12 1.29 -4.34
N HIS A 368 40.82 2.19 -3.57
CA HIS A 368 41.96 2.24 -2.61
C HIS A 368 41.94 3.57 -1.79
N SER A 369 42.65 3.64 -0.64
CA SER A 369 43.27 4.85 0.01
C SER A 369 42.44 6.07 0.47
N LYS A 370 42.81 6.94 1.45
CA LYS A 370 43.83 7.13 2.55
C LYS A 370 43.32 8.38 3.38
N LEU A 371 43.78 8.87 4.56
CA LEU A 371 44.81 8.53 5.57
C LEU A 371 44.48 9.21 6.95
N TRP A 372 45.19 8.79 8.02
CA TRP A 372 45.57 9.45 9.31
C TRP A 372 44.66 10.32 10.24
N LYS A 373 44.55 9.84 11.49
CA LYS A 373 44.71 10.48 12.83
C LYS A 373 43.90 11.73 13.32
N MET A 374 43.19 11.46 14.43
CA MET A 374 43.05 12.22 15.71
C MET A 374 41.93 13.26 15.99
N ARG A 375 41.38 13.10 17.21
CA ARG A 375 40.58 14.00 18.08
C ARG A 375 39.13 14.36 17.68
N LYS A 376 38.39 14.83 18.70
CA LYS A 376 36.92 15.03 18.74
C LYS A 376 36.45 16.01 17.66
N GLN A 377 35.40 15.67 16.91
CA GLN A 377 34.54 16.66 16.23
C GLN A 377 33.13 16.11 15.91
N ARG A 378 32.23 17.03 15.51
CA ARG A 378 30.79 16.78 15.29
C ARG A 378 30.53 15.87 14.08
N PHE A 379 29.38 15.19 14.07
CA PHE A 379 28.91 14.38 12.93
C PHE A 379 28.88 15.20 11.63
N SER A 380 29.46 14.65 10.55
CA SER A 380 29.50 15.30 9.24
C SER A 380 28.38 14.83 8.31
N TRP A 381 28.15 15.60 7.24
CA TRP A 381 27.15 15.31 6.20
C TRP A 381 27.32 13.94 5.52
N GLN A 382 28.53 13.36 5.56
CA GLN A 382 28.83 12.06 4.95
C GLN A 382 28.13 10.90 5.68
N THR A 383 27.98 10.98 7.01
CA THR A 383 27.27 9.94 7.79
C THR A 383 25.80 9.84 7.39
N ARG A 384 25.16 10.97 7.08
CA ARG A 384 23.77 11.02 6.56
C ARG A 384 23.66 10.33 5.19
N ARG A 385 24.62 10.55 4.27
CA ARG A 385 24.68 9.83 2.98
C ARG A 385 24.90 8.32 3.17
N HIS A 386 25.72 7.90 4.13
CA HIS A 386 25.96 6.48 4.40
C HIS A 386 24.69 5.79 4.94
N LEU A 387 23.91 6.47 5.80
CA LEU A 387 22.60 6.00 6.25
C LEU A 387 21.64 5.79 5.06
N VAL A 388 21.52 6.78 4.17
CA VAL A 388 20.70 6.69 2.94
C VAL A 388 21.16 5.56 2.02
N SER A 389 22.46 5.28 1.95
CA SER A 389 23.00 4.15 1.18
C SER A 389 22.56 2.80 1.75
N VAL A 390 22.71 2.59 3.06
CA VAL A 390 22.29 1.35 3.75
C VAL A 390 20.78 1.14 3.67
N LEU A 391 19.99 2.22 3.71
CA LEU A 391 18.53 2.18 3.54
C LEU A 391 18.10 1.74 2.13
N ARG A 392 18.91 2.02 1.10
CA ARG A 392 18.68 1.58 -0.29
C ARG A 392 19.15 0.15 -0.58
N SER A 393 20.10 -0.39 0.17
CA SER A 393 20.79 -1.65 -0.14
C SER A 393 20.21 -2.91 0.54
N LEU A 394 18.99 -2.85 1.08
CA LEU A 394 18.33 -3.98 1.74
C LEU A 394 17.17 -4.51 0.87
N PRO A 395 17.35 -5.64 0.16
CA PRO A 395 16.27 -6.25 -0.62
C PRO A 395 15.19 -6.83 0.31
N PRO A 396 13.91 -6.89 -0.12
CA PRO A 396 12.88 -7.64 0.59
C PRO A 396 13.20 -9.14 0.55
N MET A 397 12.87 -9.86 1.63
CA MET A 397 13.09 -11.32 1.69
C MET A 397 12.09 -12.07 0.78
N SER A 398 12.53 -12.44 -0.42
CA SER A 398 11.83 -13.40 -1.28
C SER A 398 12.85 -14.22 -2.09
N GLY A 399 12.87 -15.54 -1.86
CA GLY A 399 13.45 -16.50 -2.80
C GLY A 399 12.36 -17.01 -3.75
N ALA A 400 12.69 -17.70 -4.85
CA ALA A 400 14.02 -18.03 -5.37
C ALA A 400 13.94 -18.28 -6.90
N GLY A 401 15.08 -18.22 -7.59
CA GLY A 401 15.20 -18.70 -8.98
C GLY A 401 15.71 -17.66 -9.98
N ALA A 402 17.03 -17.65 -10.20
CA ALA A 402 17.66 -17.08 -11.40
C ALA A 402 19.04 -17.74 -11.60
N LYS A 403 19.13 -18.73 -12.50
CA LYS A 403 20.39 -19.37 -12.94
C LYS A 403 20.40 -19.52 -14.46
N SER A 404 20.85 -18.50 -15.17
CA SER A 404 21.46 -18.61 -16.49
C SER A 404 22.28 -17.35 -16.77
N GLN A 405 23.26 -17.45 -17.67
CA GLN A 405 24.14 -16.34 -18.04
C GLN A 405 23.82 -15.89 -19.46
N LEU A 406 24.07 -14.61 -19.75
CA LEU A 406 24.62 -14.18 -21.03
C LEU A 406 25.49 -12.94 -20.80
N LYS A 407 26.67 -12.93 -21.43
CA LYS A 407 27.67 -11.85 -21.42
C LYS A 407 28.01 -11.50 -22.86
N LEU A 408 28.46 -10.26 -23.06
CA LEU A 408 29.38 -9.69 -24.09
C LEU A 408 28.91 -8.23 -24.34
N THR A 409 29.58 -7.20 -23.80
CA THR A 409 30.67 -6.37 -24.41
C THR A 409 30.22 -5.61 -25.67
N ALA A 410 30.56 -4.33 -25.90
CA ALA A 410 31.64 -3.46 -25.38
C ALA A 410 31.09 -2.04 -25.00
N ALA A 411 31.65 -1.26 -24.06
CA ALA A 411 32.83 -0.37 -24.18
C ALA A 411 32.85 0.43 -25.51
N TRP A 412 32.79 1.77 -25.55
CA TRP A 412 33.61 2.78 -24.84
C TRP A 412 32.85 4.16 -24.77
N PHE A 413 33.32 5.31 -24.27
CA PHE A 413 34.61 5.71 -23.67
C PHE A 413 34.46 6.74 -22.50
N LEU A 414 34.56 8.06 -22.75
CA LEU A 414 34.67 9.15 -21.75
C LEU A 414 34.11 10.50 -22.25
N SER A 415 33.53 11.30 -21.35
CA SER A 415 34.03 12.67 -21.08
C SER A 415 33.51 13.20 -19.72
N THR A 416 34.33 14.00 -19.03
CA THR A 416 33.98 14.65 -17.76
C THR A 416 34.59 16.06 -17.67
N ASN A 417 33.75 17.09 -17.69
CA ASN A 417 33.97 18.42 -17.10
C ASN A 417 32.58 19.09 -17.02
N ARG A 418 32.15 19.59 -15.85
CA ARG A 418 32.35 20.97 -15.39
C ARG A 418 31.86 22.02 -16.40
N TYR A 419 30.75 22.69 -16.06
CA TYR A 419 30.85 24.06 -15.54
C TYR A 419 29.70 24.35 -14.56
N GLU A 420 29.85 25.40 -13.75
CA GLU A 420 28.84 25.95 -12.83
C GLU A 420 28.15 27.18 -13.44
N GLN A 421 27.15 27.72 -12.71
CA GLN A 421 26.28 28.86 -13.04
C GLN A 421 25.15 28.53 -14.03
N ARG A 422 23.90 28.97 -13.81
CA ARG A 422 23.34 29.80 -12.71
C ARG A 422 22.32 29.04 -11.89
#